data_AF-A0A959Y2K3-F1
#
_entry.id   AF-A0A959Y2K3-F1
#
_cell.length_a   1.000
_cell.length_b   1.000
_cell.length_c   1.000
_cell.angle_alpha   90.00
_cell.angle_beta   90.00
_cell.angle_gamma   90.00
#
_symmetry.space_group_name_H-M   'P 1'
#
loop_
_entity.id
_entity.type
_entity.pdbx_description
1 polymer ?
#
loop_
_entity_poly.entity_id
_entity_poly.type
_entity_poly.pdbx_seq_one_letter_code
_entity_poly.pdbx_strand_id
1 'polypeptide(L)'
;APKPEDADRLESDPGSVKATAYDLVINGTEIGGGSIRIHDRTLQERMFRVLGFSDVEAREKFGFLMDAFEFGAPPHGGCAFGFDRWVALFGHRTDIREFIAFPKNNAGRDVMIDAPSPIEGEQLHELGLALREG
;
A
#
# COMPACT_ATOMS: atom_id res chain seq x y z
N ALA A 1 -11.19 4.36 -6.61
CA ALA A 1 -11.96 5.12 -7.62
C ALA A 1 -12.90 6.07 -6.90
N PRO A 2 -13.22 7.25 -7.47
CA PRO A 2 -14.34 8.04 -6.98
C PRO A 2 -15.64 7.23 -7.14
N LYS A 3 -16.66 7.56 -6.36
CA LYS A 3 -18.01 7.10 -6.66
C LYS A 3 -18.44 7.65 -8.02
N PRO A 4 -19.07 6.86 -8.90
CA PRO A 4 -19.45 7.32 -10.24
C PRO A 4 -20.25 8.63 -10.23
N GLU A 5 -21.16 8.79 -9.27
CA GLU A 5 -21.97 10.00 -9.08
C GLU A 5 -21.17 11.26 -8.69
N ASP A 6 -19.93 11.09 -8.21
CA ASP A 6 -19.09 12.19 -7.74
C ASP A 6 -17.95 12.53 -8.73
N ALA A 7 -17.75 11.74 -9.79
CA ALA A 7 -16.58 11.81 -10.66
C ALA A 7 -16.42 13.14 -11.43
N ASP A 8 -17.53 13.84 -11.71
CA ASP A 8 -17.50 15.13 -12.40
C ASP A 8 -16.97 16.26 -11.51
N ARG A 9 -17.08 16.11 -10.19
CA ARG A 9 -16.62 17.11 -9.20
C ARG A 9 -15.15 16.99 -8.85
N LEU A 10 -14.46 15.99 -9.41
CA LEU A 10 -13.09 15.64 -9.06
C LEU A 10 -12.10 16.82 -9.17
N GLU A 11 -12.29 17.70 -10.14
CA GLU A 11 -11.40 18.86 -10.36
C GLU A 11 -11.95 20.16 -9.75
N SER A 12 -13.27 20.30 -9.64
CA SER A 12 -13.91 21.55 -9.21
C SER A 12 -14.15 21.63 -7.71
N ASP A 13 -14.46 20.51 -7.06
CA ASP A 13 -14.70 20.39 -5.62
C ASP A 13 -14.25 19.01 -5.11
N PRO A 14 -12.93 18.72 -5.12
CA PRO A 14 -12.40 17.41 -4.74
C PRO A 14 -12.75 17.00 -3.31
N GLY A 15 -12.97 17.97 -2.40
CA GLY A 15 -13.28 17.70 -0.99
C GLY A 15 -14.64 17.04 -0.77
N SER A 16 -15.58 17.18 -1.71
CA SER A 16 -16.90 16.55 -1.63
C SER A 16 -17.01 15.21 -2.36
N VAL A 17 -15.94 14.77 -3.03
CA VAL A 17 -15.89 13.52 -3.78
C VAL A 17 -15.63 12.35 -2.85
N LYS A 18 -16.53 11.37 -2.83
CA LYS A 18 -16.35 10.16 -2.03
C LYS A 18 -15.62 9.09 -2.83
N ALA A 19 -14.77 8.35 -2.14
CA ALA A 19 -14.16 7.15 -2.71
C ALA A 19 -15.13 5.95 -2.64
N THR A 20 -15.03 5.06 -3.61
CA THR A 20 -15.60 3.70 -3.54
C THR A 20 -14.65 2.79 -2.77
N ALA A 21 -14.47 3.10 -1.49
CA ALA A 21 -13.61 2.40 -0.54
C ALA A 21 -14.43 1.92 0.67
N TYR A 22 -13.91 0.92 1.37
CA TYR A 22 -14.60 0.25 2.48
C TYR A 22 -13.59 -0.35 3.45
N ASP A 23 -13.91 -0.26 4.74
CA ASP A 23 -13.12 -0.82 5.84
C ASP A 23 -13.95 -1.82 6.64
N LEU A 24 -13.32 -2.90 7.10
CA LEU A 24 -13.85 -3.85 8.08
C LEU A 24 -13.25 -3.54 9.45
N VAL A 25 -14.11 -3.12 10.37
CA VAL A 25 -13.73 -2.81 11.76
C VAL A 25 -14.43 -3.79 12.71
N ILE A 26 -13.66 -4.40 13.60
CA ILE A 26 -14.16 -5.32 14.64
C ILE A 26 -13.68 -4.82 15.99
N ASN A 27 -14.60 -4.59 16.93
CA ASN A 27 -14.30 -4.10 18.28
C ASN A 27 -13.41 -2.86 18.31
N GLY A 28 -13.65 -1.91 17.40
CA GLY A 28 -12.87 -0.66 17.30
C GLY A 28 -11.48 -0.83 16.67
N THR A 29 -11.17 -2.00 16.11
CA THR A 29 -9.89 -2.27 15.43
C THR A 29 -10.15 -2.53 13.94
N GLU A 30 -9.41 -1.87 13.06
CA GLU A 30 -9.42 -2.16 11.63
C GLU A 30 -8.76 -3.52 11.35
N ILE A 31 -9.47 -4.38 10.62
CA ILE A 31 -9.03 -5.75 10.29
C ILE A 31 -8.75 -5.90 8.80
N GLY A 32 -9.35 -5.06 7.98
CA GLY A 32 -9.05 -5.02 6.57
C GLY A 32 -9.76 -3.89 5.90
N GLY A 33 -9.37 -3.65 4.66
CA GLY A 33 -9.92 -2.57 3.85
C GLY A 33 -9.71 -2.85 2.38
N GLY A 34 -10.43 -2.11 1.56
CA GLY A 34 -10.45 -2.31 0.13
C GLY A 34 -11.07 -1.16 -0.63
N SER A 35 -10.97 -1.24 -1.95
CA SER A 35 -11.63 -0.28 -2.84
C SER A 35 -11.86 -0.86 -4.22
N ILE A 36 -12.81 -0.24 -4.92
CA ILE A 36 -12.92 -0.39 -6.37
C ILE A 36 -11.84 0.47 -7.01
N ARG A 37 -11.10 -0.13 -7.93
CA ARG A 37 -9.97 0.50 -8.61
C ARG A 37 -10.43 1.24 -9.86
N ILE A 38 -9.69 2.30 -10.19
CA ILE A 38 -9.86 2.96 -11.48
C ILE A 38 -9.26 2.03 -12.52
N HIS A 39 -9.97 1.81 -13.62
CA HIS A 39 -9.54 1.00 -14.77
C HIS A 39 -9.62 1.80 -16.08
N ASP A 40 -10.09 3.05 -16.00
CA ASP A 40 -10.14 4.00 -17.12
C ASP A 40 -8.93 4.93 -17.04
N ARG A 41 -8.16 5.00 -18.14
CA ARG A 41 -6.93 5.80 -18.21
C ARG A 41 -7.20 7.29 -17.97
N THR A 42 -8.22 7.84 -18.64
CA THR A 42 -8.54 9.26 -18.57
C THR A 42 -8.94 9.68 -17.15
N LEU A 43 -9.73 8.87 -16.46
CA LEU A 43 -10.10 9.11 -15.07
C LEU A 43 -8.88 9.02 -14.13
N GLN A 44 -7.96 8.08 -14.38
CA GLN A 44 -6.74 7.95 -13.57
C GLN A 44 -5.82 9.16 -13.75
N GLU A 45 -5.65 9.66 -14.98
CA GLU A 45 -4.87 10.87 -15.28
C GLU A 45 -5.48 12.12 -14.64
N ARG A 46 -6.82 12.27 -14.66
CA ARG A 46 -7.53 13.33 -13.93
C ARG A 46 -7.26 13.25 -12.42
N MET A 47 -7.32 12.05 -11.85
CA MET A 47 -7.02 11.83 -10.43
C MET A 47 -5.57 12.23 -10.08
N PHE A 48 -4.59 11.88 -10.91
CA PHE A 48 -3.20 12.28 -10.67
C PHE A 48 -3.01 13.79 -10.69
N ARG A 49 -3.63 14.50 -11.64
CA ARG A 49 -3.60 15.97 -11.69
C ARG A 49 -4.19 16.60 -10.44
N VAL A 50 -5.31 16.08 -9.95
CA VAL A 50 -5.94 16.56 -8.70
C VAL A 50 -5.06 16.30 -7.47
N LEU A 51 -4.30 15.21 -7.48
CA LEU A 51 -3.29 14.91 -6.46
C LEU A 51 -1.98 15.71 -6.60
N GLY A 52 -1.88 16.60 -7.60
CA GLY A 52 -0.75 17.50 -7.80
C GLY A 52 0.42 16.90 -8.57
N PHE A 53 0.25 15.76 -9.22
CA PHE A 53 1.27 15.19 -10.10
C PHE A 53 1.27 15.91 -11.45
N SER A 54 2.46 16.22 -11.96
CA SER A 54 2.62 16.52 -13.39
C SER A 54 2.50 15.24 -14.24
N ASP A 55 2.17 15.39 -15.52
CA ASP A 55 2.06 14.26 -16.45
C ASP A 55 3.38 13.47 -16.55
N VAL A 56 4.52 14.17 -16.47
CA VAL A 56 5.86 13.55 -16.49
C VAL A 56 6.07 12.68 -15.25
N GLU A 57 5.82 13.21 -14.05
CA GLU A 57 5.99 12.46 -12.81
C GLU A 57 5.04 11.27 -12.70
N ALA A 58 3.79 11.44 -13.15
CA ALA A 58 2.81 10.37 -13.20
C ALA A 58 3.27 9.26 -14.16
N ARG A 59 3.84 9.63 -15.31
CA ARG A 59 4.37 8.68 -16.28
C ARG A 59 5.60 7.93 -15.78
N GLU A 60 6.54 8.62 -15.13
CA GLU A 60 7.75 7.99 -14.59
C GLU A 60 7.42 6.98 -13.49
N LYS A 61 6.48 7.30 -12.59
CA LYS A 61 6.14 6.45 -11.44
C LYS A 61 5.11 5.37 -11.76
N PHE A 62 4.15 5.66 -12.64
CA PHE A 62 2.96 4.82 -12.86
C PHE A 62 2.71 4.49 -14.33
N GLY A 63 3.67 4.77 -15.22
CA GLY A 63 3.51 4.55 -16.66
C GLY A 63 3.12 3.12 -17.03
N PHE A 64 3.77 2.13 -16.41
CA PHE A 64 3.46 0.72 -16.64
C PHE A 64 1.99 0.37 -16.31
N LEU A 65 1.42 0.99 -15.28
CA LEU A 65 0.03 0.76 -14.86
C LEU A 65 -0.95 1.45 -15.82
N MET A 66 -0.62 2.67 -16.25
CA MET A 66 -1.45 3.42 -17.20
C MET A 66 -1.48 2.74 -18.58
N ASP A 67 -0.36 2.18 -19.04
CA ASP A 67 -0.31 1.41 -20.29
C ASP A 67 -1.17 0.16 -20.21
N ALA A 68 -1.18 -0.52 -19.06
CA ALA A 68 -2.02 -1.70 -18.86
C ALA A 68 -3.52 -1.40 -19.01
N PHE A 69 -3.97 -0.18 -18.70
CA PHE A 69 -5.38 0.21 -18.88
C PHE A 69 -5.78 0.32 -20.36
N GLU A 70 -4.85 0.66 -21.25
CA GLU A 70 -5.11 0.76 -22.70
C GLU A 70 -5.44 -0.59 -23.35
N PHE A 71 -4.98 -1.69 -22.75
CA PHE A 71 -5.27 -3.04 -23.21
C PHE A 71 -6.61 -3.59 -22.69
N GLY A 72 -7.44 -2.75 -22.07
CA GLY A 72 -8.79 -3.12 -21.64
C GLY A 72 -8.83 -3.74 -20.25
N ALA A 73 -8.25 -3.07 -19.25
CA ALA A 73 -8.38 -3.49 -17.86
C ALA A 73 -9.86 -3.51 -17.45
N PRO A 74 -10.40 -4.65 -16.96
CA PRO A 74 -11.81 -4.72 -16.56
C PRO A 74 -12.06 -3.94 -15.27
N PRO A 75 -13.31 -3.57 -14.97
CA PRO A 75 -13.69 -3.12 -13.64
C PRO A 75 -13.25 -4.14 -12.59
N HIS A 76 -12.46 -3.69 -11.61
CA HIS A 76 -11.89 -4.56 -10.59
C HIS A 76 -11.82 -3.86 -9.24
N GLY A 77 -11.76 -4.67 -8.19
CA GLY A 77 -11.66 -4.23 -6.81
C GLY A 77 -11.24 -5.40 -5.95
N GLY A 78 -10.88 -5.11 -4.71
CA GLY A 78 -10.48 -6.14 -3.77
C GLY A 78 -10.28 -5.57 -2.39
N CYS A 79 -9.92 -6.48 -1.47
CA CYS A 79 -9.64 -6.16 -0.09
C CYS A 79 -8.35 -6.85 0.36
N ALA A 80 -7.75 -6.31 1.41
CA ALA A 80 -6.67 -6.93 2.14
C ALA A 80 -7.04 -6.98 3.62
N PHE A 81 -6.68 -8.07 4.28
CA PHE A 81 -6.89 -8.25 5.71
C PHE A 81 -5.54 -8.28 6.43
N GLY A 82 -5.45 -7.57 7.55
CA GLY A 82 -4.37 -7.71 8.51
C GLY A 82 -4.49 -9.05 9.21
N PHE A 83 -3.96 -10.10 8.59
CA PHE A 83 -4.16 -11.48 9.05
C PHE A 83 -3.70 -11.69 10.50
N ASP A 84 -2.50 -11.25 10.86
CA ASP A 84 -1.98 -11.41 12.23
C ASP A 84 -2.84 -10.67 13.26
N ARG A 85 -3.34 -9.48 12.88
CA ARG A 85 -4.27 -8.70 13.71
C ARG A 85 -5.59 -9.43 13.89
N TRP A 86 -6.12 -10.00 12.82
CA TRP A 86 -7.36 -10.76 12.84
C TRP A 86 -7.24 -11.99 13.74
N VAL A 87 -6.16 -12.75 13.60
CA VAL A 87 -5.88 -13.92 14.44
C VAL A 87 -5.73 -13.51 15.91
N ALA A 88 -5.02 -12.42 16.21
CA ALA A 88 -4.86 -11.92 17.58
C ALA A 88 -6.19 -11.55 18.24
N LEU A 89 -7.16 -11.00 17.48
CA LEU A 89 -8.49 -10.72 18.01
C LEU A 89 -9.22 -11.98 18.47
N PHE A 90 -9.12 -13.10 17.74
CA PHE A 90 -9.72 -14.37 18.16
C PHE A 90 -9.07 -14.92 19.44
N GLY A 91 -7.79 -14.66 19.64
CA GLY A 91 -7.10 -15.01 20.88
C GLY A 91 -7.35 -14.04 22.04
N HIS A 92 -8.19 -13.01 21.87
CA HIS A 92 -8.40 -11.92 22.83
C HIS A 92 -7.09 -11.20 23.21
N ARG A 93 -6.19 -11.04 22.25
CA ARG A 93 -4.89 -10.38 22.42
C ARG A 93 -4.77 -9.18 21.49
N THR A 94 -3.97 -8.21 21.91
CA THR A 94 -3.64 -7.03 21.10
C THR A 94 -2.23 -7.07 20.54
N ASP A 95 -1.36 -7.96 21.04
CA ASP A 95 -0.01 -8.11 20.50
C ASP A 95 0.02 -9.24 19.46
N ILE A 96 0.30 -8.88 18.21
CA ILE A 96 0.41 -9.85 17.11
C ILE A 96 1.62 -10.77 17.27
N ARG A 97 2.63 -10.37 18.07
CA ARG A 97 3.83 -11.18 18.30
C ARG A 97 3.53 -12.48 19.02
N GLU A 98 2.41 -12.57 19.75
CA GLU A 98 1.95 -13.83 20.36
C GLU A 98 1.46 -14.87 19.32
N PHE A 99 1.25 -14.46 18.07
CA PHE A 99 0.73 -15.31 16.99
C PHE A 99 1.72 -15.48 15.83
N ILE A 100 2.92 -14.90 15.95
CA ILE A 100 4.00 -15.02 14.97
C ILE A 100 5.07 -15.90 15.61
N ALA A 101 5.46 -16.99 14.94
CA ALA A 101 6.38 -17.98 15.51
C ALA A 101 7.76 -17.39 15.90
N PHE A 102 8.30 -16.47 15.09
CA PHE A 102 9.59 -15.81 15.30
C PHE A 102 9.45 -14.29 15.15
N PRO A 103 8.84 -13.62 16.14
CA PRO A 103 8.56 -12.19 16.06
C PRO A 103 9.84 -11.37 16.22
N LYS A 104 9.79 -10.12 15.78
CA LYS A 104 10.86 -9.15 16.00
C LYS A 104 10.55 -8.28 17.23
N ASN A 105 11.59 -7.72 17.84
CA ASN A 105 11.42 -6.72 18.89
C ASN A 105 11.01 -5.35 18.31
N ASN A 106 10.83 -4.36 19.19
CA ASN A 106 10.38 -3.02 18.78
C ASN A 106 11.40 -2.27 17.90
N ALA A 107 12.65 -2.72 17.82
CA ALA A 107 13.69 -2.19 16.95
C ALA A 107 13.81 -2.97 15.62
N GLY A 108 12.89 -3.90 15.34
CA GLY A 108 12.95 -4.76 14.16
C GLY A 108 14.03 -5.84 14.22
N ARG A 109 14.67 -6.06 15.38
CA ARG A 109 15.72 -7.06 15.57
C ARG A 109 15.12 -8.42 15.93
N ASP A 110 15.65 -9.46 15.30
CA ASP A 110 15.48 -10.84 15.72
C ASP A 110 16.52 -11.16 16.80
N VAL A 111 16.06 -11.35 18.03
CA VAL A 111 16.94 -11.64 19.17
C VAL A 111 17.37 -13.11 19.22
N MET A 112 16.68 -14.00 18.50
CA MET A 112 16.98 -15.44 18.49
C MET A 112 18.17 -15.73 17.59
N ILE A 113 18.19 -15.15 16.38
CA ILE A 113 19.27 -15.35 15.40
C ILE A 113 20.22 -14.16 15.26
N ASP A 114 20.04 -13.14 16.11
CA ASP A 114 20.89 -11.95 16.16
C ASP A 114 20.90 -11.11 14.86
N ALA A 115 19.75 -10.98 14.19
CA ALA A 115 19.59 -10.29 12.91
C ALA A 115 18.85 -8.95 13.06
N PRO A 116 19.15 -7.89 12.27
CA PRO A 116 20.13 -7.85 11.20
C PRO A 116 21.57 -7.91 11.72
N SER A 117 22.48 -8.35 10.87
CA SER A 117 23.91 -8.47 11.15
C SER A 117 24.72 -7.81 10.02
N PRO A 118 25.98 -7.40 10.28
CA PRO A 118 26.88 -6.96 9.21
C PRO A 118 27.13 -8.10 8.21
N ILE A 119 27.42 -7.73 6.97
CA ILE A 119 27.87 -8.63 5.91
C ILE A 119 29.32 -8.33 5.54
N GLU A 120 29.98 -9.23 4.82
CA GLU A 120 31.37 -9.03 4.41
C GLU A 120 31.51 -7.93 3.35
N GLY A 121 32.68 -7.29 3.33
CA GLY A 121 32.97 -6.22 2.37
C GLY A 121 32.97 -6.71 0.91
N GLU A 122 33.35 -7.96 0.67
CA GLU A 122 33.30 -8.57 -0.67
C GLU A 122 31.86 -8.66 -1.20
N GLN A 123 30.90 -9.00 -0.33
CA GLN A 123 29.47 -9.05 -0.68
C GLN A 123 28.92 -7.66 -1.02
N LEU A 124 29.33 -6.63 -0.27
CA LEU A 124 28.98 -5.24 -0.59
C LEU A 124 29.57 -4.82 -1.95
N HIS A 125 30.83 -5.16 -2.21
CA HIS A 125 31.51 -4.86 -3.46
C HIS A 125 30.86 -5.57 -4.65
N GLU A 126 30.50 -6.85 -4.52
CA GLU A 126 29.76 -7.60 -5.54
C GLU A 126 28.43 -6.93 -5.91
N LEU A 127 27.72 -6.39 -4.90
CA LEU A 127 26.47 -5.66 -5.09
C LEU A 127 26.68 -4.21 -5.57
N GLY A 128 27.92 -3.74 -5.67
CA GLY A 128 28.23 -2.35 -6.02
C GLY A 128 27.81 -1.34 -4.94
N LEU A 129 27.72 -1.78 -3.68
CA LEU A 129 27.30 -0.98 -2.54
C LEU A 129 28.49 -0.60 -1.66
N ALA A 130 28.39 0.57 -1.02
CA ALA A 130 29.33 1.01 0.00
C ALA A 130 28.56 1.58 1.19
N LEU A 131 28.91 1.16 2.40
CA LEU A 131 28.36 1.73 3.61
C LEU A 131 28.96 3.13 3.80
N ARG A 132 28.10 4.13 4.02
CA ARG A 132 28.51 5.47 4.43
C ARG A 132 28.31 5.56 5.94
N GLU A 133 29.34 6.02 6.65
CA GLU A 133 29.17 6.41 8.06
C GLU A 133 28.23 7.62 8.12
N GLY A 134 27.25 7.55 9.01
CA GLY A 134 26.28 8.63 9.29
C GLY A 134 26.70 9.48 10.47
#